data_AF-A0A8D8Z1W0-F1
#
_entry.id   AF-A0A8D8Z1W0-F1
#
_cell.length_a   1.000
_cell.length_b   1.000
_cell.length_c   1.000
_cell.angle_alpha   90.00
_cell.angle_beta   90.00
_cell.angle_gamma   90.00
#
_symmetry.space_group_name_H-M   'P 1'
#
loop_
_entity.id
_entity.type
_entity.pdbx_description
1 polymer ?
#
loop_
_entity_poly.entity_id
_entity_poly.type
_entity_poly.pdbx_seq_one_letter_code
_entity_poly.pdbx_strand_id
1 'polypeptide(L)'
;MYLGWMKNIQDWCISRQLWWGHRIPAWYDKNGKIYVGNNENEIRKKNKINKNIVLKQDNDVLDTWFSSSLWTFVSLGWPKKKREFLYFHPTNIIFSGYDIIFFWIARMIMLTMFFLKDNLNKPQVPFKFIYITGLICDIEGKKMSKSM
;
A
#
# COMPACT_ATOMS: atom_id res chain seq x y z
N MET A 1 0.51 6.77 21.83
CA MET A 1 0.45 7.47 20.52
C MET A 1 -0.11 6.56 19.41
N TYR A 2 0.59 5.50 18.98
CA TYR A 2 0.12 4.58 17.93
C TYR A 2 -1.31 4.02 18.15
N LEU A 3 -1.58 3.44 19.32
CA LEU A 3 -2.90 2.86 19.62
C LEU A 3 -4.05 3.88 19.62
N GLY A 4 -3.78 5.14 19.95
CA GLY A 4 -4.79 6.19 19.90
C GLY A 4 -5.20 6.50 18.45
N TRP A 5 -4.22 6.51 17.54
CA TRP A 5 -4.47 6.69 16.11
C TRP A 5 -5.24 5.52 15.50
N MET A 6 -4.85 4.29 15.81
CA MET A 6 -5.51 3.11 15.26
C MET A 6 -6.97 2.97 15.71
N LYS A 7 -7.32 3.48 16.90
CA LYS A 7 -8.71 3.49 17.41
C LYS A 7 -9.63 4.46 16.67
N ASN A 8 -9.08 5.55 16.14
CA ASN A 8 -9.83 6.64 15.50
C ASN A 8 -9.50 6.78 14.01
N ILE A 9 -9.05 5.69 13.38
CA ILE A 9 -8.65 5.74 11.97
C ILE A 9 -9.87 6.04 11.09
N GLN A 10 -9.70 6.94 10.12
CA GLN A 10 -10.71 7.26 9.11
C GLN A 10 -10.38 6.59 7.78
N ASP A 11 -11.38 6.52 6.90
CA ASP A 11 -11.22 5.99 5.55
C ASP A 11 -10.09 6.71 4.81
N TRP A 12 -9.22 5.89 4.22
CA TRP A 12 -8.08 6.38 3.48
C TRP A 12 -8.44 6.52 2.02
N CYS A 13 -8.56 7.76 1.55
CA CYS A 13 -8.59 8.04 0.13
C CYS A 13 -7.23 7.67 -0.49
N ILE A 14 -7.19 6.57 -1.24
CA ILE A 14 -5.99 6.07 -1.93
C ILE A 14 -5.82 6.63 -3.34
N SER A 15 -6.82 7.33 -3.87
CA SER A 15 -6.79 7.93 -5.21
C SER A 15 -6.06 9.27 -5.22
N ARG A 16 -5.24 9.53 -6.24
CA ARG A 16 -4.49 10.78 -6.40
C ARG A 16 -4.54 11.25 -7.85
N GLN A 17 -4.88 12.52 -8.06
CA GLN A 17 -4.81 13.21 -9.35
C GLN A 17 -3.36 13.67 -9.64
N LEU A 18 -2.44 12.71 -9.77
CA LEU A 18 -1.03 12.95 -10.06
C LEU A 18 -0.61 12.20 -11.33
N TRP A 19 0.42 12.70 -12.00
CA TRP A 19 0.98 12.02 -13.18
C TRP A 19 1.90 10.86 -12.82
N TRP A 20 2.52 10.91 -11.64
CA TRP A 20 3.47 9.89 -11.19
C TRP A 20 2.84 8.98 -10.13
N GLY A 21 2.78 7.69 -10.43
CA GLY A 21 2.29 6.65 -9.54
C GLY A 21 1.78 5.44 -10.30
N HIS A 22 1.31 4.44 -9.55
CA HIS A 22 0.70 3.25 -10.15
C HIS A 22 -0.73 3.60 -10.57
N ARG A 23 -1.06 3.52 -11.87
CA ARG A 23 -2.43 3.76 -12.34
C ARG A 23 -3.41 2.81 -11.68
N ILE A 24 -4.55 3.34 -11.24
CA ILE A 24 -5.60 2.53 -10.63
C ILE A 24 -6.13 1.53 -11.67
N PRO A 25 -6.20 0.23 -11.35
CA PRO A 25 -6.70 -0.80 -12.26
C PRO A 25 -8.23 -0.84 -12.29
N ALA A 26 -8.87 0.30 -12.52
CA ALA A 26 -10.31 0.45 -12.69
C ALA A 26 -10.62 1.03 -14.09
N TRP A 27 -11.66 0.52 -14.74
CA TRP A 27 -12.13 0.94 -16.05
C TRP A 27 -13.61 1.29 -15.99
N TYR A 28 -13.99 2.30 -16.75
CA TYR A 28 -15.34 2.81 -16.84
C TYR A 28 -15.87 2.63 -18.26
N ASP A 29 -17.13 2.20 -18.38
CA ASP A 29 -17.86 2.31 -19.64
C ASP A 29 -18.52 3.70 -19.79
N LYS A 30 -19.20 3.92 -20.92
CA LYS A 30 -19.92 5.18 -21.18
C LYS A 30 -21.09 5.44 -20.22
N ASN A 31 -21.60 4.40 -19.57
CA ASN A 31 -22.72 4.48 -18.64
C ASN A 31 -22.25 4.66 -17.19
N GLY A 32 -20.94 4.77 -16.95
CA GLY A 32 -20.34 4.91 -15.62
C GLY A 32 -20.19 3.59 -14.86
N LYS A 33 -20.41 2.44 -15.51
CA LYS A 33 -20.21 1.13 -14.87
C LYS A 33 -18.72 0.86 -14.69
N ILE A 34 -18.37 0.42 -13.49
CA ILE A 34 -16.99 0.21 -13.05
C ILE A 34 -16.58 -1.25 -13.22
N TYR A 35 -15.39 -1.47 -13.75
CA TYR A 35 -14.76 -2.76 -13.92
C TYR A 35 -13.33 -2.75 -13.40
N VAL A 36 -12.98 -3.70 -12.53
CA VAL A 36 -11.64 -3.79 -11.91
C VAL A 36 -10.94 -5.07 -12.34
N GLY A 37 -9.68 -4.98 -12.77
CA GLY A 37 -8.87 -6.13 -13.21
C GLY A 37 -7.45 -5.74 -13.62
N ASN A 38 -6.55 -6.67 -13.88
CA ASN A 38 -5.14 -6.31 -14.12
C ASN A 38 -4.92 -5.63 -15.47
N ASN A 39 -5.78 -5.91 -16.44
CA ASN A 39 -5.76 -5.31 -17.77
C ASN A 39 -7.16 -5.35 -18.41
N GLU A 40 -7.33 -4.56 -19.46
CA GLU A 40 -8.60 -4.45 -20.17
C GLU A 40 -9.06 -5.77 -20.80
N ASN A 41 -8.12 -6.58 -21.32
CA ASN A 41 -8.45 -7.86 -21.94
C ASN A 41 -9.05 -8.86 -20.94
N GLU A 42 -8.51 -8.92 -19.73
CA GLU A 42 -9.02 -9.73 -18.63
C GLU A 42 -10.44 -9.29 -18.24
N ILE A 43 -10.66 -7.98 -18.12
CA ILE A 43 -11.95 -7.39 -17.78
C ILE A 43 -13.00 -7.72 -18.85
N ARG A 44 -12.65 -7.56 -20.13
CA ARG A 44 -13.55 -7.86 -21.24
C ARG A 44 -13.96 -9.32 -21.26
N LYS A 45 -13.01 -10.25 -21.05
CA LYS A 45 -13.29 -11.69 -20.97
C LYS A 45 -14.18 -12.02 -19.77
N LYS A 46 -13.82 -11.55 -18.58
CA LYS A 46 -14.53 -11.88 -17.33
C LYS A 46 -15.98 -11.38 -17.33
N ASN A 47 -16.22 -10.21 -17.91
CA ASN A 47 -17.54 -9.58 -17.90
C ASN A 47 -18.30 -9.74 -19.25
N LYS A 48 -17.77 -10.56 -20.18
CA LYS A 48 -18.35 -10.79 -21.52
C LYS A 48 -18.67 -9.47 -22.25
N ILE A 49 -17.77 -8.49 -22.16
CA ILE A 49 -17.95 -7.16 -22.75
C ILE A 49 -17.62 -7.23 -24.24
N ASN A 50 -18.56 -6.82 -25.08
CA ASN A 50 -18.35 -6.75 -26.52
C ASN A 50 -17.22 -5.75 -26.86
N LYS A 51 -16.44 -6.02 -27.91
CA LYS A 51 -15.34 -5.15 -28.37
C LYS A 51 -15.81 -3.73 -28.70
N ASN A 52 -17.08 -3.57 -29.08
CA ASN A 52 -17.67 -2.28 -29.44
C ASN A 52 -17.89 -1.34 -28.25
N ILE A 53 -17.86 -1.86 -27.02
CA ILE A 53 -17.96 -1.03 -25.82
C ILE A 53 -16.59 -0.43 -25.53
N VAL A 54 -16.52 0.90 -25.52
CA VAL A 54 -15.31 1.65 -25.16
C VAL A 54 -15.16 1.64 -23.64
N LEU A 55 -14.00 1.18 -23.17
CA LEU A 55 -13.61 1.22 -21.77
C LEU A 55 -12.50 2.27 -21.60
N LYS A 56 -12.59 3.08 -20.56
CA LYS A 56 -11.56 4.06 -20.20
C LYS A 56 -11.01 3.72 -18.82
N GLN A 57 -9.69 3.51 -18.72
CA GLN A 57 -9.05 3.31 -17.43
C GLN A 57 -9.07 4.61 -16.63
N ASP A 58 -9.22 4.51 -15.31
CA ASP A 58 -9.10 5.62 -14.36
C ASP A 58 -7.79 6.39 -14.56
N ASN A 59 -7.89 7.71 -14.60
CA ASN A 59 -6.74 8.60 -14.77
C ASN A 59 -5.95 8.79 -13.48
N ASP A 60 -6.55 8.49 -12.33
CA ASP A 60 -5.89 8.61 -11.04
C ASP A 60 -4.82 7.53 -10.84
N VAL A 61 -3.86 7.88 -9.99
CA VAL A 61 -2.81 6.97 -9.52
C VAL A 61 -3.00 6.67 -8.04
N LEU A 62 -2.47 5.53 -7.60
CA LEU A 62 -2.44 5.14 -6.21
C LEU A 62 -1.50 6.02 -5.40
N ASP A 63 -1.90 6.35 -4.17
CA ASP A 63 -1.07 7.02 -3.17
C ASP A 63 0.29 6.32 -3.02
N THR A 64 1.37 7.11 -2.88
CA THR A 64 2.72 6.57 -2.67
C THR A 64 2.76 5.71 -1.41
N TRP A 65 2.04 6.12 -0.35
CA TRP A 65 1.92 5.34 0.88
C TRP A 65 1.22 3.99 0.69
N PHE A 66 0.35 3.84 -0.32
CA PHE A 66 -0.26 2.57 -0.67
C PHE A 66 0.79 1.58 -1.17
N SER A 67 1.62 2.00 -2.13
CA SER A 67 2.68 1.12 -2.64
C SER A 67 3.78 0.83 -1.60
N SER A 68 4.20 1.84 -0.82
CA SER A 68 5.28 1.67 0.17
C SER A 68 4.86 0.83 1.37
N SER A 69 3.56 0.77 1.70
CA SER A 69 3.05 -0.09 2.77
C SER A 69 2.99 -1.56 2.41
N LEU A 70 3.10 -1.92 1.12
CA LEU A 70 3.21 -3.30 0.66
C LEU A 70 4.67 -3.82 0.67
N TRP A 71 5.64 -2.95 0.98
CA TRP A 71 7.07 -3.21 0.85
C TRP A 71 7.52 -4.50 1.57
N THR A 72 6.98 -4.77 2.75
CA THR A 72 7.39 -5.86 3.65
C THR A 72 7.23 -7.26 3.06
N PHE A 73 6.40 -7.43 2.05
CA PHE A 73 6.17 -8.74 1.40
C PHE A 73 6.28 -8.69 -0.12
N VAL A 74 5.92 -7.57 -0.76
CA VAL A 74 6.07 -7.44 -2.22
C VAL A 74 7.54 -7.45 -2.64
N SER A 75 8.42 -6.82 -1.84
CA SER A 75 9.88 -6.86 -2.11
C SER A 75 10.46 -8.28 -2.02
N LEU A 76 9.86 -9.14 -1.21
CA LEU A 76 10.21 -10.56 -1.08
C LEU A 76 9.58 -11.45 -2.17
N GLY A 77 8.86 -10.83 -3.12
CA GLY A 77 8.30 -11.49 -4.29
C GLY A 77 6.89 -12.05 -4.12
N TRP A 78 6.21 -11.75 -3.01
CA TRP A 78 4.78 -12.04 -2.86
C TRP A 78 3.98 -11.32 -3.98
N PRO A 79 2.95 -11.96 -4.58
CA PRO A 79 2.40 -13.28 -4.24
C PRO A 79 3.01 -14.45 -5.01
N LYS A 80 3.90 -14.20 -5.99
CA LYS A 80 4.35 -15.21 -6.97
C LYS A 80 5.56 -16.03 -6.51
N LYS A 81 6.57 -15.38 -5.93
CA LYS A 81 7.83 -16.01 -5.49
C LYS A 81 7.78 -16.23 -3.98
N LYS A 82 7.86 -17.49 -3.56
CA LYS A 82 7.65 -17.87 -2.15
C LYS A 82 8.94 -18.07 -1.36
N ARG A 83 10.09 -18.32 -1.99
CA ARG A 83 11.29 -18.77 -1.25
C ARG A 83 11.80 -17.70 -0.28
N GLU A 84 12.08 -16.50 -0.78
CA GLU A 84 12.56 -15.38 0.02
C GLU A 84 11.50 -14.92 1.01
N PHE A 85 10.23 -14.88 0.57
CA PHE A 85 9.10 -14.56 1.44
C PHE A 85 9.03 -15.48 2.67
N LEU A 86 9.10 -16.81 2.48
CA LEU A 86 9.02 -17.77 3.59
C LEU A 86 10.19 -17.68 4.56
N TYR A 87 11.36 -17.22 4.09
CA TYR A 87 12.56 -17.13 4.92
C TYR A 87 12.66 -15.81 5.69
N PHE A 88 12.29 -14.69 5.05
CA PHE A 88 12.50 -13.35 5.60
C PHE A 88 11.23 -12.70 6.19
N HIS A 89 10.05 -13.29 6.00
CA HIS A 89 8.82 -12.87 6.64
C HIS A 89 8.48 -13.73 7.87
N PRO A 90 8.17 -13.13 9.03
CA PRO A 90 8.16 -11.71 9.33
C PRO A 90 9.57 -11.16 9.62
N THR A 91 9.81 -9.89 9.27
CA THR A 91 11.09 -9.22 9.53
C THR A 91 11.34 -9.06 11.03
N ASN A 92 12.59 -9.20 11.49
CA ASN A 92 12.86 -9.09 12.93
C ASN A 92 12.70 -7.65 13.46
N ILE A 93 13.36 -6.68 12.83
CA ILE A 93 13.44 -5.30 13.31
C ILE A 93 13.27 -4.33 12.14
N ILE A 94 12.49 -3.27 12.34
CA ILE A 94 12.45 -2.11 11.44
C ILE A 94 12.91 -0.85 12.18
N PHE A 95 13.76 -0.05 11.52
CA PHE A 95 14.23 1.24 12.03
C PHE A 95 13.49 2.36 11.31
N SER A 96 12.98 3.35 12.05
CA SER A 96 12.30 4.50 11.46
C SER A 96 12.33 5.71 12.39
N GLY A 97 12.25 6.91 11.80
CA GLY A 97 11.88 8.12 12.54
C GLY A 97 10.41 8.08 12.98
N TYR A 98 10.08 8.85 14.03
CA TYR A 98 8.72 8.91 14.55
C TYR A 98 7.73 9.67 13.65
N ASP A 99 8.25 10.47 12.73
CA ASP A 99 7.52 11.36 11.83
C ASP A 99 6.67 10.62 10.79
N ILE A 100 7.06 9.40 10.41
CA ILE A 100 6.33 8.58 9.42
C ILE A 100 5.68 7.33 10.01
N ILE A 101 5.61 7.19 11.35
CA ILE A 101 4.96 6.05 12.00
C ILE A 101 3.53 5.86 11.49
N PHE A 102 2.78 6.94 11.38
CA PHE A 102 1.39 6.85 10.94
C PHE A 102 1.27 6.55 9.44
N PHE A 103 2.04 7.27 8.61
CA PHE A 103 1.92 7.14 7.16
C PHE A 103 2.50 5.82 6.62
N TRP A 104 3.52 5.27 7.28
CA TRP A 104 4.24 4.10 6.78
C TRP A 104 4.12 2.88 7.68
N ILE A 105 4.61 2.96 8.93
CA ILE A 105 4.65 1.81 9.84
C ILE A 105 3.24 1.25 10.09
N ALA A 106 2.27 2.10 10.41
CA ALA A 106 0.89 1.68 10.66
C ALA A 106 0.23 1.07 9.42
N ARG A 107 0.46 1.65 8.24
CA ARG A 107 -0.08 1.12 6.97
C ARG A 107 0.56 -0.23 6.61
N MET A 108 1.87 -0.41 6.85
CA MET A 108 2.54 -1.70 6.70
C MET A 108 1.91 -2.76 7.61
N ILE A 109 1.64 -2.44 8.88
CA ILE A 109 0.97 -3.36 9.81
C ILE A 109 -0.42 -3.72 9.29
N MET A 110 -1.23 -2.73 8.95
CA MET A 110 -2.61 -2.90 8.49
C MET A 110 -2.69 -3.78 7.23
N LEU A 111 -1.93 -3.45 6.18
CA LEU A 111 -2.01 -4.18 4.91
C LEU A 111 -1.39 -5.57 5.02
N THR A 112 -0.30 -5.72 5.76
CA THR A 112 0.31 -7.04 5.99
C THR A 112 -0.66 -7.96 6.72
N MET A 113 -1.28 -7.49 7.82
CA MET A 113 -2.27 -8.26 8.57
C MET A 113 -3.53 -8.58 7.74
N PHE A 114 -3.87 -7.72 6.78
CA PHE A 114 -5.00 -7.95 5.87
C PHE A 114 -4.70 -9.02 4.82
N PHE A 115 -3.56 -8.92 4.11
CA PHE A 115 -3.20 -9.81 3.00
C PHE A 115 -2.55 -11.12 3.43
N LEU A 116 -1.76 -11.11 4.51
CA LEU A 116 -0.98 -12.26 4.96
C LEU A 116 -1.67 -12.89 6.16
N LYS A 117 -2.17 -14.10 5.93
CA LYS A 117 -2.82 -14.92 6.94
C LYS A 117 -2.21 -16.31 6.95
N ASP A 118 -2.12 -16.91 8.12
CA ASP A 118 -1.70 -18.30 8.26
C ASP A 118 -2.81 -19.29 7.82
N ASN A 119 -2.53 -20.58 7.93
CA ASN A 119 -3.46 -21.65 7.55
C ASN A 119 -4.75 -21.64 8.38
N LEU A 120 -4.76 -20.97 9.53
CA LEU A 120 -5.92 -20.78 10.42
C LEU A 120 -6.59 -19.43 10.19
N ASN A 121 -6.26 -18.74 9.10
CA ASN A 121 -6.76 -17.41 8.74
C ASN A 121 -6.41 -16.32 9.76
N LYS A 122 -5.36 -16.52 10.58
CA LYS A 122 -4.88 -15.56 11.56
C LYS A 122 -3.92 -14.56 10.88
N PRO A 123 -4.06 -13.24 11.12
CA PRO A 123 -3.16 -12.23 10.58
C PRO A 123 -1.71 -12.42 11.00
N GLN A 124 -0.79 -12.17 10.06
CA GLN A 124 0.64 -12.12 10.33
C GLN A 124 1.13 -10.66 10.45
N VAL A 125 2.08 -10.42 11.35
CA VAL A 125 2.69 -9.10 11.53
C VAL A 125 3.83 -8.90 10.53
N PRO A 126 4.08 -7.68 10.03
CA PRO A 126 5.19 -7.43 9.11
C PRO A 126 6.57 -7.54 9.78
N PHE A 127 6.65 -7.13 11.05
CA PHE A 127 7.87 -7.10 11.83
C PHE A 127 7.62 -7.42 13.31
N LYS A 128 8.64 -7.94 14.00
CA LYS A 128 8.57 -8.28 15.43
C LYS A 128 8.86 -7.09 16.34
N PHE A 129 9.82 -6.25 15.96
CA PHE A 129 10.23 -5.08 16.73
C PHE A 129 10.31 -3.83 15.84
N ILE A 130 10.00 -2.67 16.43
CA ILE A 130 10.12 -1.35 15.81
C ILE A 130 11.09 -0.56 16.67
N TYR A 131 12.20 -0.12 16.09
CA TYR A 131 13.14 0.77 16.74
C TYR A 131 12.95 2.19 16.19
N ILE A 132 12.58 3.11 17.08
CA ILE A 132 12.31 4.51 16.71
C ILE A 132 13.50 5.39 17.07
N THR A 133 14.03 6.09 16.08
CA THR A 133 15.11 7.06 16.26
C THR A 133 14.57 8.47 16.45
N GLY A 134 15.40 9.35 17.01
CA GLY A 134 15.18 10.80 16.92
C GLY A 134 15.28 11.31 15.47
N LEU A 135 14.96 12.59 15.30
CA LEU A 135 15.17 13.31 14.04
C LEU A 135 16.43 14.17 14.16
N ILE A 136 17.17 14.30 13.06
CA ILE A 136 18.28 15.25 12.98
C ILE A 136 17.68 16.64 12.78
N CYS A 137 18.11 17.58 13.60
CA CYS A 137 17.68 18.97 13.55
C CYS A 137 18.83 19.89 13.11
N ASP A 138 18.48 21.04 12.57
CA ASP A 138 19.41 22.14 12.31
C ASP A 138 19.80 22.87 13.61
N ILE A 139 20.59 23.93 13.48
CA ILE A 139 21.09 24.71 14.62
C ILE A 139 19.99 25.47 15.37
N GLU A 140 18.84 25.71 14.73
CA GLU A 140 17.65 26.33 15.33
C GLU A 140 16.71 25.27 15.94
N GLY A 141 17.08 23.98 15.90
CA GLY A 141 16.28 22.87 16.39
C GLY A 141 15.13 22.45 15.45
N LYS A 142 15.08 22.97 14.23
CA LYS A 142 14.07 22.57 13.23
C LYS A 142 14.47 21.26 12.58
N LYS A 143 13.47 20.42 12.29
CA LYS A 143 13.66 19.16 11.58
C LYS A 143 14.30 19.43 10.22
N MET A 144 15.43 18.76 9.94
CA MET A 144 16.01 18.79 8.61
C MET A 144 15.08 18.10 7.61
N SER A 145 14.70 18.81 6.54
CA SER A 145 13.88 18.27 5.46
C SER A 145 14.21 19.03 4.17
N LYS A 146 14.02 18.43 2.99
CA LYS A 146 14.26 19.15 1.72
C LYS A 146 13.33 20.35 1.50
N SER A 147 12.25 20.45 2.26
CA SER A 147 11.28 21.54 2.17
C SER A 147 11.63 22.75 3.06
N MET A 148 12.65 22.62 3.93
CA MET A 148 13.10 23.65 4.87
C MET A 148 14.59 23.91 4.71
#